data_AF-A0A6C0AQQ9-F1
#
_entry.id   AF-A0A6C0AQQ9-F1
#
_cell.length_a   1.000
_cell.length_b   1.000
_cell.length_c   1.000
_cell.angle_alpha   90.00
_cell.angle_beta   90.00
_cell.angle_gamma   90.00
#
_symmetry.space_group_name_H-M   'P 1'
#
loop_
_entity.id
_entity.type
_entity.pdbx_description
1 polymer ?
#
loop_
_entity_poly.entity_id
_entity_poly.type
_entity_poly.pdbx_seq_one_letter_code
_entity_poly.pdbx_strand_id
1 'polypeptide(L)'
;MFCCTQPPIVLHTTFPSYTGAGILFTEGPVAIAGVQKHYKHTDTILSGFGGRREASDQDWVHTAFRETVEELYNTTNVPIKLINALRRQIVSLKSPMYTNGYVIIQLNFDQLRTFLKICRTYLLCEIYKQMPTTLDDLILKRCPSSSSEIGALALIPVAQAITIDPEFLGDLIKKN
;
A
#
# COMPACT_ATOMS: atom_id res chain seq x y z
N MET A 1 29.24 -16.61 4.08
CA MET A 1 28.36 -15.86 5.01
C MET A 1 28.84 -14.41 5.01
N PHE A 2 28.35 -13.58 4.08
CA PHE A 2 28.78 -12.18 3.98
C PHE A 2 27.78 -11.29 4.71
N CYS A 3 28.19 -10.76 5.86
CA CYS A 3 27.50 -9.68 6.54
C CYS A 3 27.87 -8.37 5.80
N CYS A 4 27.18 -8.10 4.69
CA CYS A 4 27.27 -6.79 4.05
C CYS A 4 26.40 -5.82 4.85
N THR A 5 26.97 -5.17 5.86
CA THR A 5 26.42 -3.94 6.44
C THR A 5 26.63 -2.82 5.43
N GLN A 6 25.78 -2.77 4.42
CA GLN A 6 25.69 -1.62 3.53
C GLN A 6 25.20 -0.39 4.31
N PRO A 7 25.64 0.82 3.93
CA PRO A 7 25.32 2.03 4.67
C PRO A 7 23.81 2.27 4.73
N PRO A 8 23.31 2.86 5.83
CA PRO A 8 21.90 3.20 5.95
C PRO A 8 21.50 4.19 4.85
N ILE A 9 20.29 4.04 4.34
CA ILE A 9 19.70 4.98 3.39
C ILE A 9 19.58 6.32 4.11
N VAL A 10 20.23 7.33 3.54
CA VAL A 10 20.18 8.69 4.08
C VAL A 10 18.84 9.29 3.68
N LEU A 11 17.97 9.52 4.68
CA LEU A 11 16.76 10.30 4.47
C LEU A 11 17.15 11.78 4.41
N HIS A 12 16.98 12.40 3.24
CA HIS A 12 17.23 13.82 3.06
C HIS A 12 16.16 14.71 3.70
N THR A 13 15.03 14.13 4.11
CA THR A 13 13.92 14.84 4.74
C THR A 13 13.45 14.08 5.97
N THR A 14 13.27 14.81 7.07
CA THR A 14 12.83 14.25 8.36
C THR A 14 11.50 14.87 8.78
N PHE A 15 10.64 14.04 9.38
CA PHE A 15 9.35 14.46 9.94
C PHE A 15 9.28 13.97 11.38
N PRO A 16 9.97 14.60 12.34
CA PRO A 16 10.11 14.04 13.69
C PRO A 16 8.76 13.91 14.44
N SER A 17 7.78 14.73 14.09
CA SER A 17 6.44 14.80 14.70
C SER A 17 5.36 14.03 13.93
N TYR A 18 5.72 13.16 12.98
CA TYR A 18 4.72 12.37 12.25
C TYR A 18 3.98 11.40 13.17
N THR A 19 2.68 11.25 12.94
CA THR A 19 1.78 10.35 13.67
C THR A 19 1.40 9.12 12.84
N GLY A 20 1.60 9.19 11.52
CA GLY A 20 1.32 8.09 10.60
C GLY A 20 1.99 8.28 9.25
N ALA A 21 2.11 7.19 8.50
CA ALA A 21 2.68 7.25 7.17
C ALA A 21 2.15 6.14 6.26
N GLY A 22 2.18 6.39 4.96
CA GLY A 22 1.65 5.48 3.96
C GLY A 22 2.29 5.63 2.58
N ILE A 23 1.88 4.77 1.66
CA ILE A 23 2.35 4.74 0.28
C ILE A 23 1.17 4.91 -0.67
N LEU A 24 1.33 5.85 -1.60
CA LEU A 24 0.43 6.04 -2.73
C LEU A 24 1.10 5.51 -4.00
N PHE A 25 0.57 4.41 -4.54
CA PHE A 25 0.96 3.91 -5.85
C PHE A 25 0.15 4.59 -6.96
N THR A 26 0.80 5.28 -7.88
CA THR A 26 0.14 6.07 -8.93
C THR A 26 1.01 6.24 -10.16
N GLU A 27 0.39 6.23 -11.33
CA GLU A 27 1.03 6.44 -12.64
C GLU A 27 0.14 7.35 -13.48
N GLY A 28 0.68 8.48 -13.95
CA GLY A 28 -0.11 9.47 -14.69
C GLY A 28 -1.43 9.85 -13.98
N PRO A 29 -2.60 9.66 -14.62
CA PRO A 29 -3.89 10.05 -14.04
C PRO A 29 -4.53 8.98 -13.15
N VAL A 30 -3.86 7.87 -12.82
CA VAL A 30 -4.45 6.77 -12.04
C VAL A 30 -3.69 6.45 -10.77
N ALA A 31 -4.40 5.95 -9.75
CA ALA A 31 -3.85 5.48 -8.49
C ALA A 31 -4.49 4.16 -8.07
N ILE A 32 -3.82 3.41 -7.19
CA ILE A 32 -4.38 2.20 -6.57
C ILE A 32 -4.98 2.59 -5.22
N ALA A 33 -6.19 2.11 -4.96
CA ALA A 33 -6.88 2.23 -3.68
C ALA A 33 -7.35 0.87 -3.16
N GLY A 34 -7.41 0.76 -1.84
CA GLY A 34 -8.12 -0.31 -1.15
C GLY A 34 -9.62 -0.05 -1.11
N VAL A 35 -10.42 -1.09 -1.31
CA VAL A 35 -11.88 -1.06 -1.10
C VAL A 35 -12.17 -1.72 0.25
N GLN A 36 -12.49 -0.90 1.24
CA GLN A 36 -12.79 -1.37 2.59
C GLN A 36 -14.28 -1.67 2.70
N LYS A 37 -14.63 -2.93 3.01
CA LYS A 37 -16.05 -3.38 3.01
C LYS A 37 -16.84 -2.97 4.26
N HIS A 38 -16.15 -2.62 5.35
CA HIS A 38 -16.77 -2.39 6.66
C HIS A 38 -16.18 -1.19 7.40
N TYR A 39 -15.92 -0.08 6.70
CA TYR A 39 -15.44 1.11 7.38
C TYR A 39 -16.53 1.65 8.32
N LYS A 40 -16.22 1.70 9.62
CA LYS A 40 -17.17 2.09 10.69
C LYS A 40 -18.53 1.37 10.58
N HIS A 41 -18.51 0.11 10.14
CA HIS A 41 -19.67 -0.80 10.06
C HIS A 41 -20.83 -0.39 9.14
N THR A 42 -20.68 0.64 8.29
CA THR A 42 -21.82 1.19 7.55
C THR A 42 -21.54 1.39 6.06
N ASP A 43 -20.35 1.87 5.69
CA ASP A 43 -20.07 2.24 4.30
C ASP A 43 -18.85 1.52 3.72
N THR A 44 -18.93 1.22 2.43
CA THR A 44 -17.76 0.84 1.64
C THR A 44 -17.02 2.10 1.22
N ILE A 45 -15.74 2.21 1.56
CA ILE A 45 -14.92 3.36 1.19
C ILE A 45 -13.69 2.95 0.38
N LEU A 46 -13.16 3.92 -0.35
CA LEU A 46 -11.84 3.83 -0.96
C LEU A 46 -10.81 4.41 0.01
N SER A 47 -9.74 3.67 0.30
CA SER A 47 -8.64 4.09 1.17
C SER A 47 -7.30 4.02 0.46
N GLY A 48 -6.34 4.83 0.91
CA GLY A 48 -4.93 4.61 0.59
C GLY A 48 -4.35 3.48 1.43
N PHE A 49 -3.03 3.27 1.32
CA PHE A 49 -2.29 2.31 2.13
C PHE A 49 -1.44 3.01 3.18
N GLY A 50 -1.66 2.72 4.45
CA GLY A 50 -0.86 3.27 5.53
C GLY A 50 -1.67 3.52 6.80
N GLY A 51 -0.94 3.74 7.89
CA GLY A 51 -1.57 3.95 9.18
C GLY A 51 -0.64 4.56 10.20
N ARG A 52 -0.81 4.18 11.46
CA ARG A 52 -0.21 4.90 12.59
C ARG A 52 1.23 4.47 12.81
N ARG A 53 2.04 5.41 13.28
CA ARG A 53 3.38 5.11 13.77
C ARG A 53 3.29 4.19 14.99
N GLU A 54 4.07 3.11 14.98
CA GLU A 54 4.32 2.30 16.16
C GLU A 54 5.60 2.71 16.88
N ALA A 55 5.72 2.34 18.16
CA ALA A 55 6.94 2.59 18.95
C ALA A 55 8.18 1.84 18.40
N SER A 56 7.95 0.74 17.69
CA SER A 56 8.94 -0.09 16.99
C SER A 56 9.45 0.56 15.69
N ASP A 57 8.72 1.54 15.13
CA ASP A 57 9.06 2.16 13.87
C ASP A 57 10.25 3.13 14.01
N GLN A 58 11.24 2.92 13.16
CA GLN A 58 12.48 3.72 13.15
C GLN A 58 12.24 5.15 12.67
N ASP A 59 11.40 5.31 11.64
CA ASP A 59 11.06 6.56 10.99
C ASP A 59 9.80 6.39 10.12
N TRP A 60 9.35 7.47 9.50
CA TRP A 60 8.15 7.50 8.65
C TRP A 60 8.24 6.57 7.42
N VAL A 61 9.44 6.29 6.92
CA VAL A 61 9.63 5.32 5.82
C VAL A 61 9.39 3.90 6.32
N HIS A 62 9.83 3.59 7.54
CA HIS A 62 9.55 2.30 8.17
C HIS A 62 8.03 2.12 8.31
N THR A 63 7.35 3.07 8.94
CA THR A 63 5.89 3.05 9.11
C THR A 63 5.18 2.88 7.76
N ALA A 64 5.52 3.68 6.75
CA ALA A 64 4.89 3.62 5.43
C ALA A 64 5.01 2.24 4.79
N PHE A 65 6.21 1.64 4.80
CA PHE A 65 6.40 0.30 4.23
C PHE A 65 5.73 -0.80 5.06
N ARG A 66 5.81 -0.73 6.39
CA ARG A 66 5.18 -1.71 7.29
C ARG A 66 3.68 -1.74 7.05
N GLU A 67 3.01 -0.60 7.26
CA GLU A 67 1.55 -0.50 7.11
C GLU A 67 1.09 -0.88 5.70
N THR A 68 1.80 -0.45 4.66
CA THR A 68 1.45 -0.82 3.27
C THR A 68 1.54 -2.34 3.05
N VAL A 69 2.53 -3.02 3.65
CA VAL A 69 2.63 -4.48 3.58
C VAL A 69 1.50 -5.15 4.37
N GLU A 70 1.22 -4.67 5.58
CA GLU A 70 0.17 -5.21 6.44
C GLU A 70 -1.19 -5.19 5.73
N GLU A 71 -1.55 -4.05 5.15
CA GLU A 71 -2.82 -3.86 4.44
C GLU A 71 -2.89 -4.64 3.12
N LEU A 72 -1.83 -4.59 2.30
CA LEU A 72 -1.82 -5.28 1.01
C LEU A 72 -1.82 -6.80 1.18
N TYR A 73 -1.27 -7.35 2.26
CA TYR A 73 -1.17 -8.79 2.44
C TYR A 73 -2.00 -9.33 3.61
N ASN A 74 -2.81 -8.49 4.25
CA ASN A 74 -3.62 -8.81 5.42
C ASN A 74 -2.81 -9.57 6.49
N THR A 75 -1.66 -9.01 6.85
CA THR A 75 -0.71 -9.61 7.82
C THR A 75 -0.39 -8.61 8.91
N THR A 76 -0.14 -9.08 10.14
CA THR A 76 0.34 -8.23 11.25
C THR A 76 1.82 -8.45 11.56
N ASN A 77 2.45 -9.41 10.88
CA ASN A 77 3.82 -9.83 11.16
C ASN A 77 4.70 -9.52 9.96
N VAL A 78 5.16 -8.27 9.86
CA VAL A 78 6.05 -7.83 8.78
C VAL A 78 7.52 -8.02 9.17
N PRO A 79 8.29 -8.88 8.49
CA PRO A 79 9.68 -9.09 8.86
C PRO A 79 10.53 -7.83 8.66
N ILE A 80 11.33 -7.43 9.65
CA ILE A 80 12.25 -6.28 9.52
C ILE A 80 13.20 -6.40 8.32
N LYS A 81 13.58 -7.64 7.96
CA LYS A 81 14.40 -7.92 6.77
C LYS A 81 13.70 -7.52 5.48
N LEU A 82 12.37 -7.67 5.40
CA LEU A 82 11.56 -7.22 4.27
C LEU A 82 11.58 -5.70 4.18
N ILE A 83 11.29 -5.00 5.27
CA ILE A 83 11.31 -3.53 5.30
C ILE A 83 12.68 -3.00 4.87
N ASN A 84 13.77 -3.56 5.40
CA ASN A 84 15.12 -3.17 5.02
C ASN A 84 15.41 -3.43 3.53
N ALA A 85 14.88 -4.52 2.95
CA ALA A 85 15.02 -4.81 1.54
C ALA A 85 14.24 -3.83 0.65
N LEU A 86 13.01 -3.46 1.06
CA LEU A 86 12.19 -2.46 0.38
C LEU A 86 12.86 -1.10 0.38
N ARG A 87 13.28 -0.63 1.56
CA ARG A 87 13.98 0.65 1.72
C ARG A 87 15.21 0.78 0.80
N ARG A 88 15.98 -0.30 0.64
CA ARG A 88 17.21 -0.29 -0.17
C ARG A 88 16.95 -0.24 -1.67
N GLN A 89 15.87 -0.87 -2.12
CA GLN A 89 15.62 -1.07 -3.55
C GLN A 89 14.57 -0.12 -4.11
N ILE A 90 13.76 0.48 -3.24
CA ILE A 90 12.70 1.42 -3.63
C ILE A 90 13.08 2.80 -3.11
N VAL A 91 13.63 3.60 -4.01
CA VAL A 91 13.95 5.01 -3.75
C VAL A 91 12.81 5.84 -4.29
N SER A 92 12.14 6.63 -3.44
CA SER A 92 11.13 7.57 -3.93
C SER A 92 11.82 8.64 -4.79
N LEU A 93 11.25 8.90 -5.97
CA LEU A 93 11.78 9.89 -6.92
C LEU A 93 11.26 11.30 -6.62
N LYS A 94 10.31 11.44 -5.68
CA LYS A 94 9.66 12.69 -5.34
C LYS A 94 9.80 12.96 -3.84
N SER A 95 9.74 14.23 -3.48
CA SER A 95 9.59 14.61 -2.07
C SER A 95 8.29 14.03 -1.51
N PRO A 96 8.31 13.44 -0.30
CA PRO A 96 7.09 12.94 0.34
C PRO A 96 6.14 14.10 0.66
N MET A 97 4.84 13.83 0.63
CA MET A 97 3.81 14.78 1.04
C MET A 97 3.60 14.69 2.55
N TYR A 98 3.37 15.82 3.21
CA TYR A 98 3.07 15.87 4.64
C TYR A 98 1.82 16.71 4.92
N THR A 99 0.81 16.09 5.51
CA THR A 99 -0.48 16.73 5.79
C THR A 99 -0.98 16.26 7.15
N ASN A 100 -1.23 17.19 8.08
CA ASN A 100 -1.85 16.93 9.39
C ASN A 100 -1.18 15.78 10.17
N GLY A 101 0.14 15.74 10.24
CA GLY A 101 0.87 14.68 10.94
C GLY A 101 1.10 13.40 10.12
N TYR A 102 0.55 13.31 8.92
CA TYR A 102 0.64 12.12 8.08
C TYR A 102 1.61 12.31 6.91
N VAL A 103 2.51 11.35 6.68
CA VAL A 103 3.51 11.37 5.60
C VAL A 103 3.10 10.40 4.49
N ILE A 104 3.06 10.83 3.23
CA ILE A 104 2.75 9.98 2.08
C ILE A 104 3.95 9.89 1.15
N ILE A 105 4.37 8.66 0.87
CA ILE A 105 5.37 8.34 -0.15
C ILE A 105 4.65 8.05 -1.46
N GLN A 106 4.94 8.82 -2.51
CA GLN A 106 4.44 8.51 -3.83
C GLN A 106 5.41 7.55 -4.53
N LEU A 107 4.87 6.43 -5.03
CA LEU A 107 5.59 5.46 -5.86
C LEU A 107 4.83 5.23 -7.16
N ASN A 108 5.55 4.93 -8.23
CA ASN A 108 4.98 4.60 -9.54
C ASN A 108 4.75 3.10 -9.71
N PHE A 109 4.21 2.67 -10.85
CA PHE A 109 3.86 1.25 -11.04
C PHE A 109 5.06 0.34 -11.30
N ASP A 110 6.19 0.87 -11.78
CA ASP A 110 7.44 0.12 -11.85
C ASP A 110 8.03 -0.14 -10.46
N GLN A 111 7.93 0.85 -9.57
CA GLN A 111 8.30 0.70 -8.15
C GLN A 111 7.37 -0.27 -7.43
N LEU A 112 6.06 -0.26 -7.72
CA LEU A 112 5.15 -1.28 -7.24
C LEU A 112 5.58 -2.68 -7.69
N ARG A 113 5.94 -2.87 -8.97
CA ARG A 113 6.41 -4.17 -9.46
C ARG A 113 7.64 -4.65 -8.67
N THR A 114 8.57 -3.76 -8.35
CA THR A 114 9.73 -4.06 -7.50
C THR A 114 9.30 -4.39 -6.06
N PHE A 115 8.38 -3.61 -5.49
CA PHE A 115 7.79 -3.86 -4.17
C PHE A 115 7.20 -5.27 -4.06
N LEU A 116 6.37 -5.67 -5.04
CA LEU A 116 5.71 -6.97 -5.07
C LEU A 116 6.72 -8.12 -5.18
N LYS A 117 7.74 -7.98 -6.04
CA LYS A 117 8.82 -8.96 -6.18
C LYS A 117 9.58 -9.16 -4.88
N ILE A 118 9.89 -8.07 -4.17
CA ILE A 118 10.56 -8.13 -2.88
C ILE A 118 9.66 -8.81 -1.86
N CYS A 119 8.39 -8.40 -1.73
CA CYS A 119 7.44 -8.99 -0.78
C CYS A 119 7.28 -10.50 -0.98
N ARG A 120 7.23 -10.97 -2.25
CA ARG A 120 7.19 -12.40 -2.59
C ARG A 120 8.36 -13.22 -2.01
N THR A 121 9.53 -12.61 -1.82
CA THR A 121 10.70 -13.31 -1.24
C THR A 121 10.58 -13.52 0.27
N TYR A 122 9.83 -12.67 0.97
CA TYR A 122 9.80 -12.64 2.44
C TYR A 122 8.46 -13.03 3.06
N LEU A 123 7.38 -13.04 2.28
CA LEU A 123 6.04 -13.29 2.78
C LEU A 123 5.45 -14.58 2.20
N LEU A 124 4.69 -15.25 3.07
CA LEU A 124 3.64 -16.18 2.69
C LEU A 124 2.32 -15.46 3.02
N CYS A 125 1.36 -15.50 2.11
CA CYS A 125 0.12 -14.75 2.25
C CYS A 125 -1.07 -15.63 1.88
N GLU A 126 -2.09 -15.67 2.74
CA GLU A 126 -3.27 -16.51 2.54
C GLU A 126 -4.29 -15.88 1.58
N ILE A 127 -4.31 -14.55 1.49
CA ILE A 127 -5.24 -13.83 0.61
C ILE A 127 -4.81 -13.81 -0.86
N TYR A 128 -3.72 -14.51 -1.20
CA TYR A 128 -3.29 -14.75 -2.57
C TYR A 128 -2.87 -16.22 -2.72
N LYS A 129 -3.50 -16.96 -3.64
CA LYS A 129 -3.07 -18.34 -3.95
C LYS A 129 -1.62 -18.40 -4.45
N GLN A 130 -1.19 -17.35 -5.15
CA GLN A 130 0.19 -17.14 -5.58
C GLN A 130 0.55 -15.67 -5.34
N MET A 131 1.70 -15.42 -4.72
CA MET A 131 2.16 -14.07 -4.43
C MET A 131 2.21 -13.21 -5.70
N PRO A 132 1.59 -12.02 -5.70
CA PRO A 132 1.51 -11.17 -6.88
C PRO A 132 2.89 -10.65 -7.28
N THR A 133 3.13 -10.53 -8.58
CA THR A 133 4.35 -9.90 -9.13
C THR A 133 4.07 -8.81 -10.15
N THR A 134 2.79 -8.63 -10.48
CA THR A 134 2.27 -7.63 -11.40
C THR A 134 1.05 -6.95 -10.77
N LEU A 135 0.65 -5.81 -11.34
CA LEU A 135 -0.56 -5.10 -10.93
C LEU A 135 -1.82 -5.96 -11.11
N ASP A 136 -1.91 -6.67 -12.22
CA ASP A 136 -3.03 -7.56 -12.53
C ASP A 136 -3.13 -8.69 -11.51
N ASP A 137 -1.99 -9.30 -11.13
CA ASP A 137 -1.98 -10.31 -10.06
C ASP A 137 -2.49 -9.72 -8.75
N LEU A 138 -2.00 -8.51 -8.40
CA LEU A 138 -2.32 -7.85 -7.14
C LEU A 138 -3.82 -7.57 -7.02
N ILE A 139 -4.45 -7.09 -8.10
CA ILE A 139 -5.87 -6.69 -8.11
C ILE A 139 -6.77 -7.91 -8.32
N LEU A 140 -6.55 -8.68 -9.39
CA LEU A 140 -7.53 -9.66 -9.87
C LEU A 140 -7.43 -11.00 -9.15
N LYS A 141 -6.29 -11.32 -8.53
CA LYS A 141 -6.08 -12.62 -7.86
C LYS A 141 -6.20 -12.53 -6.33
N ARG A 142 -6.65 -11.39 -5.80
CA ARG A 142 -6.90 -11.21 -4.37
C ARG A 142 -8.10 -12.06 -3.93
N CYS A 143 -7.91 -12.88 -2.91
CA CYS A 143 -8.90 -13.75 -2.30
C CYS A 143 -9.02 -13.40 -0.80
N PRO A 144 -9.62 -12.26 -0.45
CA PRO A 144 -9.71 -11.81 0.93
C PRO A 144 -10.59 -12.74 1.77
N SER A 145 -10.24 -12.91 3.04
CA SER A 145 -11.13 -13.51 4.04
C SER A 145 -12.23 -12.52 4.45
N SER A 146 -13.25 -13.00 5.15
CA SER A 146 -14.27 -12.13 5.77
C SER A 146 -13.70 -11.18 6.82
N SER A 147 -12.54 -11.50 7.39
CA SER A 147 -11.82 -10.66 8.37
C SER A 147 -10.86 -9.64 7.73
N SER A 148 -10.68 -9.67 6.41
CA SER A 148 -9.79 -8.73 5.73
C SER A 148 -10.38 -7.33 5.69
N GLU A 149 -9.63 -6.32 6.15
CA GLU A 149 -10.04 -4.91 6.08
C GLU A 149 -10.24 -4.47 4.63
N ILE A 150 -9.26 -4.76 3.77
CA ILE A 150 -9.31 -4.48 2.34
C ILE A 150 -9.83 -5.71 1.58
N GLY A 151 -11.10 -5.61 1.17
CA GLY A 151 -11.83 -6.68 0.49
C GLY A 151 -11.71 -6.65 -1.04
N ALA A 152 -11.19 -5.58 -1.63
CA ALA A 152 -10.80 -5.53 -3.04
C ALA A 152 -9.78 -4.40 -3.23
N LEU A 153 -9.13 -4.37 -4.39
CA LEU A 153 -8.30 -3.26 -4.83
C LEU A 153 -8.91 -2.66 -6.10
N ALA A 154 -8.79 -1.36 -6.28
CA ALA A 154 -9.29 -0.65 -7.45
C ALA A 154 -8.24 0.29 -8.02
N LEU A 155 -8.23 0.41 -9.35
CA LEU A 155 -7.60 1.55 -10.01
C LEU A 155 -8.62 2.68 -10.08
N ILE A 156 -8.24 3.83 -9.55
CA ILE A 156 -9.08 5.01 -9.47
C ILE A 156 -8.44 6.17 -10.21
N PRO A 157 -9.21 7.04 -10.87
CA PRO A 157 -8.66 8.26 -11.44
C PRO A 157 -8.26 9.23 -10.31
N VAL A 158 -7.13 9.91 -10.49
CA VAL A 158 -6.68 10.99 -9.61
C VAL A 158 -7.43 12.26 -10.00
N ALA A 159 -8.71 12.33 -9.60
CA ALA A 159 -9.61 13.42 -9.91
C ALA A 159 -10.43 13.82 -8.68
N GLN A 160 -10.84 15.09 -8.63
CA GLN A 160 -11.78 15.58 -7.61
C GLN A 160 -13.22 15.41 -8.11
N ALA A 161 -14.16 15.21 -7.18
CA ALA A 161 -15.60 15.20 -7.46
C ALA A 161 -16.05 14.20 -8.56
N ILE A 162 -15.62 12.95 -8.45
CA ILE A 162 -16.05 11.88 -9.37
C ILE A 162 -17.53 11.57 -9.10
N THR A 163 -18.36 11.66 -10.15
CA THR A 163 -19.76 11.22 -10.13
C THR A 163 -19.87 9.97 -11.00
N ILE A 164 -20.52 8.93 -10.49
CA ILE A 164 -20.84 7.73 -11.28
C ILE A 164 -22.19 7.98 -11.94
N ASP A 165 -22.22 7.83 -13.26
CA ASP A 165 -23.47 7.89 -14.01
C ASP A 165 -24.48 6.85 -13.46
N PRO A 166 -25.73 7.24 -13.15
CA PRO A 166 -26.71 6.33 -12.56
C PRO A 166 -27.06 5.12 -13.43
N GLU A 167 -27.04 5.25 -14.76
CA GLU A 167 -27.34 4.14 -15.67
C GLU A 167 -26.20 3.12 -15.62
N PHE A 168 -24.95 3.60 -15.71
CA PHE A 168 -23.78 2.75 -15.54
C PHE A 168 -23.73 2.07 -14.17
N LEU A 169 -24.07 2.78 -13.10
CA LEU A 169 -24.19 2.20 -11.76
C LEU A 169 -25.26 1.09 -11.73
N GLY A 170 -26.38 1.30 -12.41
CA GLY A 170 -27.42 0.29 -12.59
C GLY A 170 -26.89 -0.97 -13.27
N ASP A 171 -26.05 -0.82 -14.29
CA ASP A 171 -25.45 -1.96 -15.01
C ASP A 171 -24.40 -2.70 -14.18
N LEU A 172 -23.70 -2.04 -13.26
CA LEU A 172 -22.77 -2.69 -12.32
C LEU A 172 -23.48 -3.55 -11.26
N ILE A 173 -24.69 -3.14 -10.84
CA ILE A 173 -25.42 -3.78 -9.74
C ILE A 173 -26.36 -4.89 -10.25
N LYS A 174 -26.77 -4.84 -11.53
CA LYS A 174 -27.53 -5.92 -12.15
C LYS A 174 -26.72 -7.21 -12.06
N LYS A 175 -27.10 -8.06 -11.10
CA LYS A 175 -26.52 -9.38 -10.91
C LYS A 175 -26.74 -10.18 -12.20
N ASN A 176 -25.66 -10.68 -12.79
CA ASN A 176 -25.71 -11.87 -13.62
C ASN A 176 -26.20 -13.06 -12.80
#